data_AF-A0A2A6L741-F1
#
_entry.id   AF-A0A2A6L741-F1
#
_cell.length_a   1.000
_cell.length_b   1.000
_cell.length_c   1.000
_cell.angle_alpha   90.00
_cell.angle_beta   90.00
_cell.angle_gamma   90.00
#
_symmetry.space_group_name_H-M   'P 1'
#
loop_
_entity.id
_entity.type
_entity.pdbx_description
1 polymer ?
#
loop_
_entity_poly.entity_id
_entity_poly.type
_entity_poly.pdbx_seq_one_letter_code
_entity_poly.pdbx_strand_id
1 'polypeptide(L)'
;MRYGASGIVLALLFPVTGLAADNWLEKVFPDPEECLAVDGMIYFDFDEKQLVVRGYQKAEVQKHIAAADVIVREECKGGAGIASPLINKPGKFFGNQYSTFEIPASGQSNDGCFTASSYSIVFSKPATALRDEIQRRSGKRLEIYSPSHRRDGSADEMPGYIFDAGDHGEYVCSFSEYD
;
A
#
# COMPACT_ATOMS: atom_id res chain seq x y z
N MET A 1 -49.10 46.27 -9.08
CA MET A 1 -47.74 46.05 -9.62
C MET A 1 -46.91 45.37 -8.53
N ARG A 2 -46.55 44.10 -8.70
CA ARG A 2 -45.67 43.36 -7.78
C ARG A 2 -44.47 42.88 -8.58
N TYR A 3 -43.29 43.39 -8.24
CA TYR A 3 -42.01 42.92 -8.76
C TYR A 3 -41.65 41.60 -8.07
N GLY A 4 -41.62 40.51 -8.81
CA GLY A 4 -41.04 39.24 -8.37
C GLY A 4 -39.66 39.08 -9.00
N ALA A 5 -38.60 39.39 -8.25
CA ALA A 5 -37.24 39.11 -8.66
C ALA A 5 -36.99 37.59 -8.56
N SER A 6 -36.93 36.91 -9.71
CA SER A 6 -36.47 35.52 -9.78
C SER A 6 -34.95 35.51 -9.64
N GLY A 7 -34.47 35.19 -8.43
CA GLY A 7 -33.07 34.89 -8.20
C GLY A 7 -32.72 33.51 -8.78
N ILE A 8 -31.95 33.49 -9.87
CA ILE A 8 -31.34 32.26 -10.38
C ILE A 8 -30.16 31.95 -9.45
N VAL A 9 -30.26 30.86 -8.68
CA VAL A 9 -29.13 30.29 -7.96
C VAL A 9 -28.30 29.48 -8.96
N LEU A 10 -27.20 30.06 -9.44
CA LEU A 10 -26.17 29.29 -10.15
C LEU A 10 -25.45 28.42 -9.10
N ALA A 11 -25.86 27.16 -9.00
CA ALA A 11 -25.04 26.14 -8.35
C ALA A 11 -23.83 25.87 -9.24
N LEU A 12 -22.71 26.54 -8.94
CA LEU A 12 -21.40 26.23 -9.50
C LEU A 12 -20.99 24.84 -9.02
N LEU A 13 -21.32 23.82 -9.83
CA LEU A 13 -20.65 22.53 -9.80
C LEU A 13 -19.21 22.75 -10.28
N PHE A 14 -18.34 23.19 -9.37
CA PHE A 14 -16.91 23.12 -9.62
C PHE A 14 -16.58 21.63 -9.76
N PRO A 15 -16.06 21.16 -10.92
CA PRO A 15 -15.46 19.85 -10.96
C PRO A 15 -14.35 19.90 -9.92
N VAL A 16 -14.44 19.06 -8.90
CA VAL A 16 -13.30 18.79 -8.03
C VAL A 16 -12.23 18.31 -8.98
N THR A 17 -11.29 19.19 -9.34
CA THR A 17 -10.12 18.84 -10.12
C THR A 17 -9.39 17.85 -9.24
N GLY A 18 -9.65 16.57 -9.49
CA GLY A 18 -9.09 15.46 -8.75
C GLY A 18 -7.60 15.66 -8.79
N LEU A 19 -7.02 15.99 -7.63
CA LEU A 19 -5.58 16.02 -7.44
C LEU A 19 -5.05 14.72 -8.05
N ALA A 20 -4.14 14.84 -9.01
CA ALA A 20 -3.57 13.67 -9.67
C ALA A 20 -3.08 12.73 -8.57
N ALA A 21 -3.70 11.55 -8.45
CA ALA A 21 -3.35 10.64 -7.37
C ALA A 21 -1.86 10.35 -7.40
N ASP A 22 -1.24 10.51 -6.24
CA ASP A 22 0.20 10.58 -6.02
C ASP A 22 0.85 9.21 -6.27
N ASN A 23 1.96 9.17 -7.00
CA ASN A 23 2.67 7.93 -7.38
C ASN A 23 3.97 7.71 -6.61
N TRP A 24 4.11 8.31 -5.43
CA TRP A 24 5.33 8.23 -4.62
C TRP A 24 5.81 6.80 -4.33
N LEU A 25 4.91 5.81 -4.28
CA LEU A 25 5.29 4.40 -4.11
C LEU A 25 6.14 3.87 -5.26
N GLU A 26 6.02 4.39 -6.49
CA GLU A 26 6.90 4.03 -7.61
C GLU A 26 8.33 4.57 -7.42
N LYS A 27 8.56 5.52 -6.50
CA LYS A 27 9.92 5.95 -6.13
C LYS A 27 10.53 5.05 -5.06
N VAL A 28 9.70 4.42 -4.24
CA VAL A 28 10.12 3.48 -3.19
C VAL A 28 10.30 2.08 -3.76
N PHE A 29 9.39 1.67 -4.65
CA PHE A 29 9.37 0.40 -5.36
C PHE A 29 9.41 0.63 -6.88
N PRO A 30 10.55 1.07 -7.43
CA PRO A 30 10.67 1.42 -8.84
C PRO A 30 10.68 0.21 -9.78
N ASP A 31 11.08 -0.96 -9.30
CA ASP A 31 10.91 -2.24 -9.97
C ASP A 31 9.85 -3.05 -9.20
N PRO A 32 8.70 -3.38 -9.82
CA PRO A 32 7.65 -4.12 -9.13
C PRO A 32 7.98 -5.62 -8.99
N GLU A 33 8.98 -6.13 -9.70
CA GLU A 33 9.48 -7.49 -9.55
C GLU A 33 10.58 -7.53 -8.48
N GLU A 34 11.51 -6.58 -8.50
CA GLU A 34 12.65 -6.45 -7.57
C GLU A 34 12.41 -5.37 -6.48
N CYS A 35 11.28 -5.45 -5.78
CA CYS A 35 10.83 -4.39 -4.89
C CYS A 35 11.68 -4.17 -3.62
N LEU A 36 12.65 -5.06 -3.36
CA LEU A 36 13.63 -4.94 -2.26
C LEU A 36 15.05 -4.60 -2.73
N ALA A 37 15.22 -4.17 -3.98
CA ALA A 37 16.54 -3.78 -4.51
C ALA A 37 17.18 -2.62 -3.73
N VAL A 38 16.38 -1.82 -3.01
CA VAL A 38 16.86 -0.80 -2.07
C VAL A 38 16.69 -1.34 -0.65
N ASP A 39 17.80 -1.42 0.10
CA ASP A 39 17.80 -1.74 1.52
C ASP A 39 17.15 -0.61 2.32
N GLY A 40 15.82 -0.68 2.44
CA GLY A 40 15.00 0.31 3.12
C GLY A 40 13.76 -0.32 3.75
N MET A 41 13.30 0.29 4.83
CA MET A 41 12.11 -0.13 5.55
C MET A 41 11.23 1.05 5.94
N ILE A 42 9.93 0.90 5.72
CA ILE A 42 8.86 1.75 6.23
C ILE A 42 8.04 0.85 7.15
N TYR A 43 7.97 1.17 8.44
CA TYR A 43 7.18 0.36 9.37
C TYR A 43 6.59 1.23 10.47
N PHE A 44 5.57 0.70 11.14
CA PHE A 44 5.01 1.34 12.32
C PHE A 44 5.63 0.73 13.60
N ASP A 45 6.18 1.59 14.45
CA ASP A 45 6.69 1.24 15.76
C ASP A 45 5.55 1.39 16.78
N PHE A 46 5.11 0.29 17.38
CA PHE A 46 4.03 0.27 18.35
C PHE A 46 4.41 0.88 19.71
N ASP A 47 5.67 0.78 20.11
CA ASP A 47 6.14 1.26 21.40
C ASP A 47 6.19 2.80 21.39
N GLU A 48 6.79 3.35 20.35
CA GLU A 48 6.98 4.78 20.14
C GLU A 48 5.81 5.45 19.40
N LYS A 49 4.85 4.65 18.92
CA LYS A 49 3.66 5.07 18.16
C LYS A 49 4.01 5.97 16.97
N GLN A 50 5.03 5.58 16.22
CA GLN A 50 5.59 6.39 15.14
C GLN A 50 5.74 5.61 13.84
N LEU A 51 5.62 6.32 12.73
CA LEU A 51 6.04 5.83 11.42
C LEU A 51 7.56 5.97 11.29
N VAL A 52 8.24 4.84 11.15
CA VAL A 52 9.69 4.77 10.97
C VAL A 52 10.00 4.58 9.49
N VAL A 53 10.98 5.34 9.00
CA VAL A 53 11.53 5.20 7.64
C VAL A 53 13.05 5.08 7.76
N ARG A 54 13.61 3.96 7.29
CA ARG A 54 15.05 3.65 7.25
C ARG A 54 15.46 3.29 5.82
N GLY A 55 16.71 3.56 5.46
CA GLY A 55 17.30 3.24 4.14
C GLY A 55 16.76 4.08 2.97
N TYR A 56 15.48 4.43 2.97
CA TYR A 56 14.90 5.42 2.08
C TYR A 56 15.22 6.85 2.53
N GLN A 57 15.16 7.80 1.59
CA GLN A 57 15.24 9.23 1.93
C GLN A 57 14.00 9.63 2.74
N LYS A 58 14.14 9.65 4.07
CA LYS A 58 13.05 9.93 5.03
C LYS A 58 12.26 11.18 4.66
N ALA A 59 12.94 12.27 4.29
CA ALA A 59 12.28 13.52 3.93
C ALA A 59 11.41 13.41 2.67
N GLU A 60 11.75 12.53 1.71
CA GLU A 60 10.93 12.30 0.52
C GLU A 60 9.70 11.46 0.86
N VAL A 61 9.86 10.37 1.62
CA VAL A 61 8.72 9.53 2.06
C VAL A 61 7.75 10.33 2.94
N GLN A 62 8.26 11.15 3.86
CA GLN A 62 7.45 11.94 4.78
C GLN A 62 6.72 13.13 4.15
N LYS A 63 7.00 13.50 2.89
CA LYS A 63 6.13 14.41 2.12
C LYS A 63 4.79 13.76 1.78
N HIS A 64 4.76 12.43 1.73
CA HIS A 64 3.64 11.67 1.20
C HIS A 64 2.85 10.98 2.31
N ILE A 65 3.50 10.55 3.38
CA ILE A 65 2.85 9.85 4.51
C ILE A 65 3.39 10.34 5.86
N ALA A 66 2.52 10.38 6.86
CA ALA A 66 2.86 10.71 8.24
C ALA A 66 2.26 9.69 9.21
N ALA A 67 2.69 9.71 10.47
CA ALA A 67 2.15 8.84 11.51
C ALA A 67 0.63 8.99 11.69
N ALA A 68 0.09 10.20 11.45
CA ALA A 68 -1.35 10.47 11.51
C ALA A 68 -2.17 9.78 10.39
N ASP A 69 -1.51 9.34 9.31
CA ASP A 69 -2.16 8.62 8.21
C ASP A 69 -2.26 7.11 8.48
N VAL A 70 -1.58 6.62 9.53
CA VAL A 70 -1.53 5.20 9.89
C VAL A 70 -2.75 4.84 10.74
N ILE A 71 -3.55 3.90 10.26
CA ILE A 71 -4.63 3.29 11.03
C ILE A 71 -4.13 1.95 11.56
N VAL A 72 -3.95 1.91 12.87
CA VAL A 72 -3.63 0.71 13.65
C VAL A 72 -4.92 -0.06 13.88
N ARG A 73 -5.01 -1.29 13.35
CA ARG A 73 -6.23 -2.12 13.43
C ARG A 73 -6.36 -2.86 14.77
N GLU A 74 -5.23 -3.18 15.39
CA GLU A 74 -5.14 -4.00 16.59
C GLU A 74 -4.07 -3.47 17.54
N GLU A 75 -4.22 -3.73 18.83
CA GLU A 75 -3.22 -3.39 19.83
C GLU A 75 -2.08 -4.42 19.84
N CYS A 76 -0.84 -3.96 19.98
CA CYS A 76 0.31 -4.83 20.21
C CYS A 76 0.17 -5.57 21.55
N LYS A 77 -0.09 -6.88 21.46
CA LYS A 77 -0.17 -7.82 22.59
C LYS A 77 0.77 -8.98 22.34
N GLY A 78 1.40 -9.46 23.41
CA GLY A 78 2.44 -10.47 23.35
C GLY A 78 2.08 -11.75 22.64
N GLY A 79 2.99 -12.21 21.79
CA GLY A 79 2.92 -13.52 21.15
C GLY A 79 1.79 -13.66 20.12
N ALA A 80 1.11 -12.57 19.75
CA ALA A 80 0.09 -12.56 18.71
C ALA A 80 0.65 -12.05 17.38
N GLY A 81 0.41 -12.81 16.31
CA GLY A 81 0.44 -12.24 14.96
C GLY A 81 -0.73 -11.27 14.85
N ILE A 82 -0.43 -10.00 14.62
CA ILE A 82 -1.42 -8.92 14.54
C ILE A 82 -1.58 -8.45 13.10
N ALA A 83 -2.75 -7.91 12.77
CA ALA A 83 -3.02 -7.34 11.45
C ALA A 83 -2.08 -6.16 11.15
N SER A 84 -1.52 -6.13 9.94
CA SER A 84 -0.67 -5.04 9.48
C SER A 84 -1.39 -3.69 9.55
N PRO A 85 -0.76 -2.63 10.11
CA PRO A 85 -1.26 -1.28 10.00
C PRO A 85 -1.39 -0.84 8.55
N LEU A 86 -2.33 0.05 8.33
CA LEU A 86 -2.69 0.51 6.99
C LEU A 86 -2.49 2.02 6.90
N ILE A 87 -1.92 2.48 5.80
CA ILE A 87 -1.87 3.89 5.43
C ILE A 87 -3.12 4.18 4.62
N ASN A 88 -4.06 4.93 5.19
CA ASN A 88 -5.36 5.22 4.58
C ASN A 88 -5.29 6.42 3.63
N LYS A 89 -4.44 6.31 2.63
CA LYS A 89 -4.24 7.36 1.64
C LYS A 89 -4.24 6.76 0.25
N PRO A 90 -5.22 7.12 -0.61
CA PRO A 90 -5.23 6.62 -1.97
C PRO A 90 -4.08 7.21 -2.78
N GLY A 91 -3.60 6.44 -3.75
CA GLY A 91 -2.52 6.87 -4.64
C GLY A 91 -2.52 6.08 -5.95
N LYS A 92 -1.40 6.15 -6.66
CA LYS A 92 -1.16 5.39 -7.88
C LYS A 92 0.09 4.52 -7.76
N PHE A 93 0.02 3.35 -8.40
CA PHE A 93 1.14 2.42 -8.53
C PHE A 93 1.06 1.73 -9.89
N PHE A 94 2.06 1.95 -10.74
CA PHE A 94 2.15 1.48 -12.12
C PHE A 94 0.85 1.64 -12.89
N GLY A 95 0.28 2.86 -12.85
CA GLY A 95 -0.97 3.19 -13.55
C GLY A 95 -2.27 2.73 -12.87
N ASN A 96 -2.19 1.97 -11.78
CA ASN A 96 -3.33 1.51 -11.01
C ASN A 96 -3.60 2.43 -9.82
N GLN A 97 -4.87 2.81 -9.58
CA GLN A 97 -5.27 3.49 -8.36
C GLN A 97 -5.41 2.48 -7.22
N TYR A 98 -4.73 2.73 -6.10
CA TYR A 98 -4.87 1.93 -4.89
C TYR A 98 -5.64 2.71 -3.83
N SER A 99 -6.27 1.96 -2.92
CA SER A 99 -7.06 2.51 -1.81
C SER A 99 -6.30 2.52 -0.50
N THR A 100 -5.39 1.56 -0.30
CA THR A 100 -4.69 1.35 0.96
C THR A 100 -3.31 0.78 0.71
N PHE A 101 -2.37 1.15 1.57
CA PHE A 101 -1.00 0.62 1.61
C PHE A 101 -0.74 0.04 3.01
N GLU A 102 -0.60 -1.26 3.12
CA GLU A 102 -0.28 -1.97 4.36
C GLU A 102 1.23 -2.05 4.55
N ILE A 103 1.66 -1.73 5.78
CA ILE A 103 3.08 -1.71 6.15
C ILE A 103 3.35 -2.67 7.31
N PRO A 104 4.58 -3.18 7.42
CA PRO A 104 5.00 -3.90 8.60
C PRO A 104 4.88 -3.06 9.87
N ALA A 105 4.78 -3.73 11.00
CA ALA A 105 4.88 -3.13 12.29
C ALA A 105 5.48 -4.07 13.31
N SER A 106 6.11 -3.48 14.33
CA SER A 106 6.73 -4.19 15.42
C SER A 106 6.62 -3.41 16.72
N GLY A 107 6.65 -4.13 17.83
CA GLY A 107 6.76 -3.58 19.18
C GLY A 107 7.41 -4.59 20.10
N GLN A 108 8.17 -4.13 21.08
CA GLN A 108 8.80 -4.96 22.10
C GLN A 108 8.00 -5.00 23.40
N SER A 109 7.02 -4.11 23.57
CA SER A 109 6.13 -4.13 24.74
C SER A 109 5.32 -5.43 24.81
N ASN A 110 5.07 -5.90 26.04
CA ASN A 110 4.26 -7.09 26.34
C ASN A 110 4.74 -8.34 25.58
N ASP A 111 5.95 -8.87 25.78
CA ASP A 111 6.48 -10.07 25.09
C ASP A 111 6.62 -9.96 23.55
N GLY A 112 6.44 -8.76 23.01
CA GLY A 112 6.67 -8.42 21.61
C GLY A 112 5.52 -8.80 20.68
N CYS A 113 5.39 -8.01 19.61
CA CYS A 113 4.47 -8.27 18.50
C CYS A 113 5.15 -7.92 17.17
N PHE A 114 4.76 -8.64 16.13
CA PHE A 114 5.17 -8.35 14.76
C PHE A 114 4.03 -8.67 13.80
N THR A 115 3.97 -7.96 12.69
CA THR A 115 3.03 -8.22 11.59
C THR A 115 3.71 -9.05 10.50
N ALA A 116 2.99 -9.31 9.40
CA ALA A 116 3.61 -9.90 8.22
C ALA A 116 4.85 -9.13 7.76
N SER A 117 5.90 -9.87 7.38
CA SER A 117 7.09 -9.36 6.72
C SER A 117 6.80 -9.09 5.24
N SER A 118 5.89 -8.16 4.96
CA SER A 118 5.62 -7.69 3.61
C SER A 118 4.99 -6.30 3.60
N TYR A 119 5.13 -5.60 2.49
CA TYR A 119 4.21 -4.53 2.12
C TYR A 119 3.06 -5.09 1.27
N SER A 120 1.84 -4.56 1.44
CA SER A 120 0.73 -4.83 0.51
C SER A 120 0.09 -3.53 0.01
N ILE A 121 -0.20 -3.44 -1.28
CA ILE A 121 -0.93 -2.34 -1.91
C ILE A 121 -2.26 -2.90 -2.42
N VAL A 122 -3.37 -2.35 -1.94
CA VAL A 122 -4.71 -2.89 -2.19
C VAL A 122 -5.44 -2.11 -3.28
N PHE A 123 -5.88 -2.81 -4.33
CA PHE A 123 -6.54 -2.23 -5.50
C PHE A 123 -7.97 -2.75 -5.64
N SER A 124 -8.92 -1.90 -6.03
CA SER A 124 -10.33 -2.28 -6.22
C SER A 124 -10.62 -3.03 -7.53
N LYS A 125 -9.63 -3.71 -8.12
CA LYS A 125 -9.75 -4.41 -9.40
C LYS A 125 -9.24 -5.85 -9.29
N PRO A 126 -9.68 -6.78 -10.15
CA PRO A 126 -9.20 -8.15 -10.14
C PRO A 126 -7.68 -8.27 -10.37
N ALA A 127 -7.06 -9.30 -9.79
CA ALA A 127 -5.62 -9.56 -9.85
C ALA A 127 -5.06 -9.61 -11.29
N THR A 128 -5.79 -10.21 -12.23
CA THR A 128 -5.39 -10.29 -13.65
C THR A 128 -5.33 -8.92 -14.30
N ALA A 129 -6.35 -8.08 -14.10
CA ALA A 129 -6.39 -6.72 -14.63
C ALA A 129 -5.34 -5.81 -13.98
N LEU A 130 -5.03 -6.03 -12.70
CA LEU A 130 -3.94 -5.36 -12.00
C LEU A 130 -2.58 -5.72 -12.62
N ARG A 131 -2.27 -7.02 -12.72
CA ARG A 131 -1.02 -7.52 -13.32
C ARG A 131 -0.83 -7.00 -14.74
N ASP A 132 -1.86 -7.07 -15.58
CA ASP A 132 -1.76 -6.68 -16.98
C ASP A 132 -1.44 -5.18 -17.14
N GLU A 133 -1.99 -4.31 -16.29
CA GLU A 133 -1.66 -2.88 -16.30
C GLU A 133 -0.24 -2.63 -15.78
N ILE A 134 0.21 -3.34 -14.74
CA ILE A 134 1.61 -3.28 -14.26
C ILE A 134 2.56 -3.71 -15.37
N GLN A 135 2.29 -4.82 -16.04
CA GLN A 135 3.11 -5.32 -17.15
C GLN A 135 3.16 -4.33 -18.31
N ARG A 136 2.03 -3.71 -18.65
CA ARG A 136 1.98 -2.69 -19.71
C ARG A 136 2.82 -1.47 -19.39
N ARG A 137 2.96 -1.11 -18.11
CA ARG A 137 3.69 0.09 -17.65
C ARG A 137 5.16 -0.15 -17.36
N SER A 138 5.50 -1.30 -16.77
CA SER A 138 6.84 -1.66 -16.32
C SER A 138 7.57 -2.62 -17.26
N GLY A 139 6.85 -3.32 -18.13
CA GLY A 139 7.38 -4.46 -18.89
C GLY A 139 7.51 -5.76 -18.09
N LYS A 140 7.27 -5.73 -16.77
CA LYS A 140 7.44 -6.87 -15.86
C LYS A 140 6.14 -7.64 -15.68
N ARG A 141 6.20 -8.96 -15.84
CA ARG A 141 5.02 -9.83 -15.70
C ARG A 141 5.07 -10.54 -14.35
N LEU A 142 4.48 -9.90 -13.33
CA LEU A 142 4.40 -10.46 -12.00
C LEU A 142 3.55 -11.74 -11.95
N GLU A 143 3.94 -12.68 -11.09
CA GLU A 143 3.14 -13.86 -10.80
C GLU A 143 1.85 -13.49 -10.04
N ILE A 144 0.79 -14.28 -10.26
CA ILE A 144 -0.45 -14.17 -9.50
C ILE A 144 -0.57 -15.40 -8.61
N TYR A 145 -0.66 -15.19 -7.30
CA TYR A 145 -0.95 -16.24 -6.32
C TYR A 145 -2.40 -16.14 -5.86
N SER A 146 -3.01 -17.29 -5.58
CA SER A 146 -4.34 -17.33 -4.97
C SER A 146 -4.36 -18.40 -3.87
N PRO A 147 -5.28 -18.30 -2.89
CA PRO A 147 -5.45 -19.35 -1.87
C PRO A 147 -5.71 -20.74 -2.44
N SER A 148 -6.26 -20.80 -3.66
CA SER A 148 -6.58 -22.05 -4.38
C SER A 148 -5.37 -22.71 -5.07
N HIS A 149 -4.28 -21.96 -5.26
CA HIS A 149 -3.06 -22.42 -5.91
C HIS A 149 -1.89 -22.11 -4.98
N ARG A 150 -1.62 -23.05 -4.05
CA ARG A 150 -0.46 -22.94 -3.14
C ARG A 150 0.83 -22.99 -3.94
N ARG A 151 1.75 -22.08 -3.62
CA ARG A 151 3.12 -22.07 -4.12
C ARG A 151 3.82 -23.36 -3.70
N ASP A 152 4.52 -23.99 -4.63
CA ASP A 152 5.62 -24.89 -4.32
C ASP A 152 6.77 -24.00 -3.80
N GLY A 153 6.80 -23.79 -2.49
CA GLY A 153 8.00 -23.57 -1.66
C GLY A 153 9.04 -22.49 -1.96
N SER A 154 9.26 -22.03 -3.18
CA SER A 154 10.38 -21.17 -3.54
C SER A 154 10.07 -19.71 -3.29
N ALA A 155 9.95 -19.27 -2.03
CA ALA A 155 9.89 -17.85 -1.66
C ALA A 155 11.11 -17.03 -2.20
N ASP A 156 12.14 -17.74 -2.68
CA ASP A 156 13.46 -17.23 -3.06
C ASP A 156 13.56 -16.52 -4.41
N GLU A 157 12.58 -16.63 -5.33
CA GLU A 157 12.82 -16.16 -6.71
C GLU A 157 12.30 -14.75 -7.03
N MET A 158 11.31 -14.21 -6.29
CA MET A 158 10.74 -12.89 -6.60
C MET A 158 10.16 -12.20 -5.35
N PRO A 159 10.68 -11.03 -4.94
CA PRO A 159 10.13 -10.29 -3.79
C PRO A 159 8.78 -9.64 -4.10
N GLY A 160 8.50 -9.27 -5.35
CA GLY A 160 7.24 -8.65 -5.77
C GLY A 160 6.29 -9.61 -6.51
N TYR A 161 5.03 -9.67 -6.09
CA TYR A 161 4.00 -10.49 -6.73
C TYR A 161 2.59 -9.90 -6.60
N ILE A 162 1.61 -10.48 -7.30
CA ILE A 162 0.18 -10.17 -7.15
C ILE A 162 -0.51 -11.26 -6.35
N PHE A 163 -1.25 -10.88 -5.32
CA PHE A 163 -2.16 -11.77 -4.61
C PHE A 163 -3.60 -11.56 -5.10
N ASP A 164 -4.28 -12.66 -5.40
CA ASP A 164 -5.68 -12.71 -5.81
C ASP A 164 -6.55 -12.98 -4.58
N ALA A 165 -7.17 -11.92 -4.06
CA ALA A 165 -8.11 -11.98 -2.95
C ALA A 165 -9.54 -12.36 -3.40
N GLY A 166 -9.74 -12.64 -4.70
CA GLY A 166 -11.01 -13.09 -5.28
C GLY A 166 -11.83 -11.95 -5.88
N ASP A 167 -12.22 -10.96 -5.08
CA ASP A 167 -12.96 -9.78 -5.54
C ASP A 167 -12.04 -8.60 -5.89
N HIS A 168 -10.78 -8.66 -5.45
CA HIS A 168 -9.79 -7.64 -5.65
C HIS A 168 -8.37 -8.22 -5.74
N GLY A 169 -7.43 -7.39 -6.19
CA GLY A 169 -6.03 -7.74 -6.35
C GLY A 169 -5.17 -6.91 -5.41
N GLU A 170 -4.14 -7.54 -4.88
CA GLU A 170 -3.13 -6.90 -4.05
C GLU A 170 -1.77 -7.04 -4.72
N TYR A 171 -0.97 -5.98 -4.69
CA TYR A 171 0.45 -6.10 -4.96
C TYR A 171 1.17 -6.33 -3.63
N VAL A 172 1.98 -7.38 -3.54
CA VAL A 172 2.73 -7.72 -2.34
C VAL A 172 4.22 -7.62 -2.63
N CYS A 173 4.95 -6.95 -1.74
CA CYS A 173 6.40 -6.96 -1.70
C CYS A 173 6.83 -7.67 -0.42
N SER A 174 7.31 -8.91 -0.55
CA SER A 174 7.65 -9.80 0.56
C SER A 174 9.11 -9.63 0.98
N PHE A 175 9.35 -9.39 2.27
CA PHE A 175 10.68 -9.52 2.89
C PHE A 175 10.92 -10.94 3.40
N SER A 176 10.30 -11.96 2.79
CA SER A 176 10.79 -13.32 2.98
C SER A 176 12.29 -13.32 2.69
N GLU A 177 13.07 -13.27 3.76
CA GLU A 177 14.48 -13.60 3.83
C GLU A 177 14.59 -14.99 3.16
N TYR A 178 15.52 -15.24 2.24
CA TYR A 178 16.89 -15.52 2.64
C TYR A 178 16.94 -16.30 3.97
N ASP A 179 16.15 -17.37 4.10
CA ASP A 179 16.42 -18.43 5.08
C ASP A 179 17.77 -19.12 4.76
#